data_AF-C0R8R4-F1
#
_entry.id   AF-C0R8R4-F1
#
_cell.length_a   1.000
_cell.length_b   1.000
_cell.length_c   1.000
_cell.angle_alpha   90.00
_cell.angle_beta   90.00
_cell.angle_gamma   90.00
#
_symmetry.space_group_name_H-M   'P 1'
#
loop_
_entity.id
_entity.type
_entity.pdbx_description
1 polymer ?
#
loop_
_entity_poly.entity_id
_entity_poly.type
_entity_poly.pdbx_seq_one_letter_code
_entity_poly.pdbx_strand_id
1 'polypeptide(L)'
;MRMIEGCLFYKVSEAQEILKNKFDYKITKSHLRYKLEVFECYIRIGNIMMIPEDFLKYLTLSLVLFKKNEKYKIEIKKEIKEKMPKFKELIKRDK
;
A
#
# COMPACT_ATOMS: atom_id res chain seq x y z
N MET A 1 -1.95 10.65 -9.19
CA MET A 1 -2.51 10.59 -7.84
C MET A 1 -4.00 10.80 -7.99
N ARG A 2 -4.84 10.01 -7.30
CA ARG A 2 -6.29 10.21 -7.26
C ARG A 2 -6.72 10.50 -5.83
N MET A 3 -7.56 11.49 -5.63
CA MET A 3 -8.13 11.84 -4.34
C MET A 3 -9.61 11.45 -4.34
N ILE A 4 -10.05 10.69 -3.33
CA ILE A 4 -11.45 10.28 -3.16
C ILE A 4 -11.82 10.51 -1.70
N GLU A 5 -12.80 11.38 -1.45
CA GLU A 5 -13.27 11.74 -0.10
C GLU A 5 -12.13 12.00 0.91
N GLY A 6 -11.13 12.80 0.51
CA GLY A 6 -9.99 13.12 1.37
C GLY A 6 -8.88 12.06 1.42
N CYS A 7 -9.10 10.86 0.89
CA CYS A 7 -8.11 9.78 0.84
C CYS A 7 -7.32 9.84 -0.48
N LEU A 8 -5.98 9.80 -0.37
CA LEU A 8 -5.08 9.79 -1.52
C LEU A 8 -4.72 8.36 -1.93
N PHE A 9 -4.82 8.11 -3.23
CA PHE A 9 -4.50 6.84 -3.89
C PHE A 9 -3.45 7.06 -4.95
N TYR A 10 -2.42 6.23 -4.92
CA TYR A 10 -1.25 6.34 -5.77
C TYR A 10 -1.13 5.14 -6.71
N LYS A 11 -0.75 5.37 -7.95
CA LYS A 11 -0.27 4.30 -8.84
C LYS A 11 1.08 3.80 -8.33
N VAL A 12 1.49 2.59 -8.75
CA VAL A 12 2.80 2.02 -8.36
C VAL A 12 3.97 2.96 -8.64
N SER A 13 3.98 3.66 -9.79
CA SER A 13 5.02 4.63 -10.12
C SER A 13 5.05 5.82 -9.16
N GLU A 14 3.88 6.34 -8.79
CA GLU A 14 3.73 7.48 -7.89
C GLU A 14 4.09 7.09 -6.46
N ALA A 15 3.65 5.91 -6.01
CA ALA A 15 4.05 5.36 -4.71
C ALA A 15 5.57 5.16 -4.62
N GLN A 16 6.22 4.74 -5.70
CA GLN A 16 7.69 4.63 -5.75
C GLN A 16 8.38 6.00 -5.53
N GLU A 17 7.87 7.05 -6.17
CA GLU A 17 8.39 8.41 -6.00
C GLU A 17 8.16 8.94 -4.58
N ILE A 18 6.98 8.69 -4.00
CA ILE A 18 6.67 9.11 -2.63
C ILE A 18 7.52 8.37 -1.61
N LEU A 19 7.73 7.06 -1.80
CA LEU A 19 8.63 6.30 -0.93
C LEU A 19 10.04 6.88 -0.94
N LYS A 20 10.54 7.28 -2.11
CA LYS A 20 11.84 7.95 -2.23
C LYS A 20 11.84 9.32 -1.56
N ASN A 21 10.85 10.18 -1.85
CA ASN A 21 10.89 11.59 -1.46
C ASN A 21 10.45 11.84 0.00
N LYS A 22 9.44 11.11 0.48
CA LYS A 22 8.83 11.30 1.81
C LYS A 22 9.44 10.39 2.88
N PHE A 23 9.91 9.21 2.50
CA PHE A 23 10.39 8.20 3.43
C PHE A 23 11.88 7.86 3.25
N ASP A 24 12.59 8.56 2.36
CA ASP A 24 13.98 8.26 1.96
C ASP A 24 14.21 6.77 1.60
N TYR A 25 13.17 6.13 1.05
CA TYR A 25 13.14 4.70 0.79
C TYR A 25 13.19 4.41 -0.71
N LYS A 26 14.39 4.08 -1.20
CA LYS A 26 14.59 3.70 -2.60
C LYS A 26 14.23 2.24 -2.84
N ILE A 27 13.27 2.00 -3.74
CA ILE A 27 12.80 0.67 -4.12
C ILE A 27 12.57 0.59 -5.62
N THR A 28 12.77 -0.58 -6.23
CA THR A 28 12.44 -0.81 -7.65
C THR A 28 10.94 -1.05 -7.83
N LYS A 29 10.39 -0.77 -9.01
CA LYS A 29 8.97 -1.03 -9.31
C LYS A 29 8.58 -2.51 -9.10
N SER A 30 9.45 -3.44 -9.50
CA SER A 30 9.21 -4.87 -9.33
C SER A 30 9.17 -5.28 -7.86
N HIS A 31 10.11 -4.80 -7.05
CA HIS A 31 10.14 -5.09 -5.62
C HIS A 31 8.97 -4.42 -4.89
N LEU A 32 8.57 -3.21 -5.31
CA LEU A 32 7.39 -2.53 -4.76
C LEU A 32 6.12 -3.34 -5.04
N ARG A 33 5.93 -3.84 -6.26
CA ARG A 33 4.81 -4.74 -6.59
C ARG A 33 4.82 -6.00 -5.74
N TYR A 34 5.99 -6.62 -5.58
CA TYR A 34 6.13 -7.79 -4.71
C TYR A 34 5.73 -7.50 -3.27
N LYS A 35 6.18 -6.37 -2.69
CA LYS A 35 5.76 -5.94 -1.35
C LYS A 35 4.25 -5.73 -1.25
N LEU A 36 3.65 -5.05 -2.23
CA LEU A 36 2.20 -4.80 -2.26
C LEU A 36 1.40 -6.11 -2.22
N GLU A 37 1.82 -7.13 -2.97
CA GLU A 37 1.22 -8.47 -2.96
C GLU A 37 1.42 -9.17 -1.61
N VAL A 38 2.63 -9.13 -1.04
CA VAL A 38 2.91 -9.78 0.27
C VAL A 38 2.12 -9.15 1.42
N PHE A 39 2.00 -7.83 1.43
CA PHE A 39 1.26 -7.10 2.45
C PHE A 39 -0.24 -7.04 2.17
N GLU A 40 -0.69 -7.36 0.95
CA GLU A 40 -2.08 -7.23 0.50
C GLU A 40 -2.63 -5.80 0.64
N CYS A 41 -1.78 -4.79 0.43
CA CYS A 41 -2.08 -3.37 0.69
C CYS A 41 -2.33 -2.55 -0.58
N TYR A 42 -3.10 -3.11 -1.53
CA TYR A 42 -3.49 -2.43 -2.75
C TYR A 42 -4.94 -2.72 -3.13
N ILE A 43 -5.48 -1.89 -4.03
CA ILE A 43 -6.79 -2.09 -4.65
C ILE A 43 -6.59 -2.11 -6.17
N ARG A 44 -7.19 -3.08 -6.87
CA ARG A 44 -7.20 -3.13 -8.33
C ARG A 44 -8.41 -2.39 -8.88
N ILE A 45 -8.16 -1.39 -9.73
CA ILE A 45 -9.18 -0.73 -10.54
C ILE A 45 -8.83 -0.99 -12.00
N GLY A 46 -9.56 -1.90 -12.64
CA GLY A 46 -9.14 -2.47 -13.93
C GLY A 46 -7.76 -3.11 -13.80
N ASN A 47 -6.83 -2.73 -14.69
CA ASN A 47 -5.45 -3.23 -14.68
C ASN A 47 -4.48 -2.37 -13.83
N ILE A 48 -4.99 -1.38 -13.10
CA ILE A 48 -4.16 -0.45 -12.32
C ILE A 48 -4.20 -0.83 -10.84
N MET A 49 -3.02 -1.03 -10.26
CA MET A 49 -2.85 -1.13 -8.81
C MET A 49 -2.83 0.28 -8.21
N MET A 50 -3.76 0.52 -7.30
CA MET A 50 -3.92 1.74 -6.53
C MET A 50 -3.55 1.47 -5.07
N ILE A 51 -2.69 2.30 -4.50
CA ILE A 51 -2.17 2.17 -3.13
C ILE A 51 -2.70 3.35 -2.31
N PRO A 52 -3.51 3.11 -1.27
CA PRO A 52 -3.88 4.13 -0.30
C PRO A 52 -2.64 4.70 0.41
N GLU A 53 -2.59 6.02 0.63
CA GLU A 53 -1.46 6.67 1.31
C GLU A 53 -1.11 6.04 2.66
N ASP A 54 -2.14 5.71 3.45
CA ASP A 54 -2.04 5.09 4.77
C ASP A 54 -1.16 3.84 4.79
N PHE A 55 -1.04 3.14 3.66
CA PHE A 55 -0.28 1.90 3.55
C PHE A 55 1.16 2.10 3.09
N LEU A 56 1.56 3.29 2.63
CA LEU A 56 2.94 3.55 2.19
C LEU A 56 3.95 3.32 3.31
N LYS A 57 3.60 3.63 4.56
CA LYS A 57 4.45 3.39 5.74
C LYS A 57 4.84 1.92 5.91
N TYR A 58 3.99 0.98 5.48
CA TYR A 58 4.31 -0.46 5.57
C TYR A 58 5.27 -0.90 4.47
N LEU A 59 5.34 -0.17 3.36
CA LEU A 59 6.18 -0.53 2.22
C LEU A 59 7.67 -0.22 2.46
N THR A 60 7.98 0.61 3.45
CA THR A 60 9.36 0.86 3.89
C THR A 60 9.92 -0.30 4.72
N LEU A 61 9.03 -1.15 5.27
CA LEU A 61 9.41 -2.21 6.19
C LEU A 61 10.20 -3.33 5.51
N SER A 62 11.15 -3.92 6.25
CA SER A 62 11.94 -5.05 5.77
C SER A 62 11.05 -6.29 5.65
N LEU A 63 11.00 -6.86 4.44
CA LEU A 63 10.30 -8.13 4.19
C LEU A 63 10.91 -9.29 4.97
N VAL A 64 12.22 -9.25 5.24
CA VAL A 64 12.90 -10.29 6.04
C VAL A 64 12.40 -10.24 7.47
N LEU A 65 12.33 -9.03 8.06
CA LEU A 65 11.79 -8.85 9.41
C LEU A 65 10.30 -9.21 9.47
N PHE A 66 9.53 -8.80 8.46
CA PHE A 66 8.11 -9.14 8.36
C PHE A 66 7.85 -10.64 8.28
N LYS A 67 8.70 -11.41 7.56
CA LYS A 67 8.58 -12.86 7.48
C LYS A 67 9.01 -13.57 8.76
N LYS A 68 10.02 -13.05 9.46
CA LYS A 68 10.59 -13.67 10.66
C LYS A 68 9.85 -13.32 11.96
N ASN A 69 9.16 -12.18 12.02
CA ASN A 69 8.47 -11.72 13.21
C ASN A 69 6.94 -11.87 13.06
N GLU A 70 6.41 -12.97 13.61
CA GLU A 70 5.00 -13.33 13.46
C GLU A 70 4.06 -12.32 14.12
N LYS A 71 4.41 -11.80 15.29
CA LYS A 71 3.61 -10.76 15.98
C LYS A 71 3.48 -9.52 15.13
N TYR A 72 4.61 -9.02 14.62
CA TYR A 72 4.65 -7.84 13.76
C TYR A 72 3.85 -8.01 12.47
N LYS A 73 3.93 -9.21 11.88
CA LYS A 73 3.15 -9.59 10.70
C LYS A 73 1.65 -9.56 10.97
N ILE A 74 1.21 -10.10 12.12
CA ILE A 74 -0.19 -10.13 12.53
C ILE A 74 -0.71 -8.70 12.71
N GLU A 75 0.04 -7.82 13.37
CA GLU A 75 -0.36 -6.43 13.63
C GLU A 75 -0.58 -5.65 12.32
N ILE A 76 0.38 -5.69 11.39
CA ILE A 76 0.27 -5.00 10.10
C ILE A 76 -0.89 -5.57 9.28
N LYS A 77 -1.01 -6.90 9.20
CA LYS A 77 -2.12 -7.52 8.47
C LYS A 77 -3.48 -7.19 9.08
N LYS A 78 -3.56 -7.05 10.42
CA LYS A 78 -4.78 -6.63 11.11
C LYS A 78 -5.16 -5.20 10.71
N GLU A 79 -4.24 -4.25 10.76
CA GLU A 79 -4.52 -2.86 10.34
C GLU A 79 -4.94 -2.77 8.87
N ILE A 80 -4.27 -3.50 7.98
CA ILE A 80 -4.63 -3.54 6.56
C ILE A 80 -6.04 -4.13 6.39
N LYS A 81 -6.34 -5.25 7.05
CA LYS A 81 -7.65 -5.91 6.97
C LYS A 81 -8.78 -5.03 7.51
N GLU A 82 -8.53 -4.20 8.51
CA GLU A 82 -9.50 -3.28 9.08
C GLU A 82 -9.78 -2.06 8.18
N LYS A 83 -8.72 -1.49 7.57
CA LYS A 83 -8.84 -0.29 6.73
C LYS A 83 -9.23 -0.59 5.27
N MET A 84 -8.81 -1.73 4.73
CA MET A 84 -9.00 -2.08 3.33
C MET A 84 -10.48 -2.07 2.87
N PRO A 85 -11.46 -2.56 3.65
CA PRO A 85 -12.87 -2.48 3.28
C PRO A 85 -13.35 -1.05 3.03
N LYS A 86 -12.95 -0.10 3.90
CA LYS A 86 -13.29 1.32 3.76
C LYS A 86 -12.77 1.90 2.45
N PHE A 87 -11.50 1.65 2.15
CA PHE A 87 -10.90 2.10 0.88
C PHE A 87 -11.56 1.46 -0.36
N LYS A 88 -11.97 0.19 -0.27
CA LYS A 88 -12.71 -0.48 -1.36
C LYS A 88 -14.09 0.13 -1.57
N GLU A 89 -14.80 0.48 -0.50
CA GLU A 89 -16.08 1.18 -0.60
C GLU A 89 -15.93 2.57 -1.22
N LEU A 90 -14.93 3.34 -0.79
CA LEU A 90 -14.63 4.66 -1.37
C LEU A 90 -14.44 4.58 -2.90
N ILE A 91 -13.61 3.64 -3.35
CA ILE A 91 -13.37 3.43 -4.79
C ILE A 91 -14.62 2.96 -5.53
N LYS A 92 -15.53 2.23 -4.87
CA LYS A 92 -16.80 1.81 -5.48
C LYS A 92 -17.79 2.97 -5.66
N ARG A 93 -17.85 3.90 -4.70
CA ARG A 93 -18.76 5.06 -4.73
C ARG A 93 -18.33 6.15 -5.74
N ASP A 94 -17.04 6.23 -6.01
CA ASP A 94 -16.45 7.16 -6.98
C ASP A 94 -16.48 6.63 -8.43
N LYS A 95 -17.01 5.42 -8.66
CA LYS A 95 -17.37 4.89 -9.98
C LYS A 95 -18.83 5.18 -10.32
#